data_AF-A0A0Q9IDH4-F1
#
_entry.id   AF-A0A0Q9IDH4-F1
#
_cell.length_a   1.000
_cell.length_b   1.000
_cell.length_c   1.000
_cell.angle_alpha   90.00
_cell.angle_beta   90.00
_cell.angle_gamma   90.00
#
_symmetry.space_group_name_H-M   'P 1'
#
loop_
_entity.id
_entity.type
_entity.pdbx_description
1 polymer ?
#
loop_
_entity_poly.entity_id
_entity_poly.type
_entity_poly.pdbx_seq_one_letter_code
_entity_poly.pdbx_strand_id
1 'polypeptide(L)'
;MIHESAPWKAHLVRDARLIERWAAKPKHSERRSFLIERKVFLAAYAMRKLDDGIKLSDLLTADMQVLRFPPAQGGFTLRNNHSFDECFDLENPVLSRSSRCPPLRCRLGKAVYDLVATLSSVTTNPLDPHQRSRVEGRPEGGPQVDILDGAGLRPHALGLPARTPPRTTVADVGAVRADSALMI
;
A
#
# COMPACT_ATOMS: atom_id res chain seq x y z
N MET A 1 -1.88 25.99 -7.45
CA MET A 1 -0.80 25.68 -6.50
C MET A 1 -1.44 25.16 -5.22
N ILE A 2 -1.06 24.00 -4.71
CA ILE A 2 -1.70 23.41 -3.52
C ILE A 2 -1.30 24.29 -2.33
N HIS A 3 -2.22 25.04 -1.73
CA HIS A 3 -1.84 26.00 -0.69
C HIS A 3 -1.41 25.29 0.62
N GLU A 4 -2.05 24.17 0.95
CA GLU A 4 -1.77 23.36 2.15
C GLU A 4 -1.29 21.95 1.79
N SER A 5 -0.08 21.56 2.22
CA SER A 5 0.43 20.18 2.06
C SER A 5 0.11 19.25 3.22
N ALA A 6 -0.28 19.79 4.38
CA ALA A 6 -0.52 19.01 5.59
C ALA A 6 -1.49 17.84 5.40
N PRO A 7 -2.68 18.00 4.79
CA PRO A 7 -3.61 16.88 4.63
C PRO A 7 -3.09 15.77 3.72
N TRP A 8 -2.28 16.11 2.71
CA TRP A 8 -1.69 15.15 1.78
C TRP A 8 -0.62 14.31 2.48
N LYS A 9 0.25 14.94 3.28
CA LYS A 9 1.26 14.24 4.11
C LYS A 9 0.59 13.32 5.12
N ALA A 10 -0.45 13.78 5.81
CA ALA A 10 -1.20 12.97 6.77
C ALA A 10 -1.90 11.77 6.09
N HIS A 11 -2.37 11.94 4.85
CA HIS A 11 -2.95 10.84 4.07
C HIS A 11 -1.88 9.82 3.66
N LEU A 12 -0.71 10.26 3.20
CA LEU A 12 0.42 9.38 2.86
C LEU A 12 0.87 8.52 4.05
N VAL A 13 0.98 9.10 5.24
CA VAL A 13 1.34 8.35 6.47
C VAL A 13 0.29 7.28 6.80
N ARG A 14 -1.01 7.61 6.64
CA ARG A 14 -2.09 6.64 6.86
C ARG A 14 -2.05 5.51 5.85
N ASP A 15 -1.83 5.83 4.58
CA ASP A 15 -1.72 4.84 3.50
C ASP A 15 -0.51 3.93 3.70
N ALA A 16 0.64 4.47 4.08
CA ALA A 16 1.84 3.68 4.39
C ALA A 16 1.61 2.65 5.50
N ARG A 17 1.04 3.08 6.64
CA ARG A 17 0.69 2.18 7.77
C ARG A 17 -0.33 1.12 7.38
N LEU A 18 -1.22 1.44 6.45
CA LEU A 18 -2.25 0.53 5.99
C LEU A 18 -1.68 -0.52 5.02
N ILE A 19 -0.79 -0.12 4.11
CA ILE A 19 -0.04 -1.03 3.24
C ILE A 19 0.83 -1.97 4.09
N GLU A 20 1.56 -1.46 5.08
CA GLU A 20 2.39 -2.25 6.00
C GLU A 20 1.57 -3.34 6.71
N ARG A 21 0.42 -2.98 7.29
CA ARG A 21 -0.50 -3.94 7.92
C ARG A 21 -1.10 -4.96 6.95
N TRP A 22 -1.22 -4.62 5.67
CA TRP A 22 -1.72 -5.54 4.65
C TRP A 22 -0.63 -6.49 4.14
N ALA A 23 0.60 -6.01 4.04
CA ALA A 23 1.77 -6.78 3.67
C ALA A 23 2.16 -7.80 4.75
N ALA A 24 2.03 -7.46 6.04
CA ALA A 24 2.35 -8.36 7.15
C ALA A 24 1.39 -9.56 7.31
N LYS A 25 0.27 -9.60 6.58
CA LYS A 25 -0.74 -10.66 6.70
C LYS A 25 -0.41 -11.84 5.77
N PRO A 26 -0.36 -13.09 6.27
CA PRO A 26 0.13 -14.25 5.50
C PRO A 26 -0.79 -14.68 4.35
N LYS A 27 -2.10 -14.41 4.44
CA LYS A 27 -3.06 -14.78 3.38
C LYS A 27 -3.08 -13.73 2.29
N HIS A 28 -2.51 -14.01 1.13
CA HIS A 28 -2.63 -13.18 -0.06
C HIS A 28 -3.98 -13.42 -0.74
N SER A 29 -4.74 -12.36 -0.98
CA SER A 29 -5.95 -12.41 -1.81
C SER A 29 -5.80 -11.41 -2.95
N GLU A 30 -6.31 -11.76 -4.12
CA GLU A 30 -6.28 -10.90 -5.33
C GLU A 30 -6.91 -9.53 -5.07
N ARG A 31 -8.04 -9.50 -4.35
CA ARG A 31 -8.65 -8.23 -3.93
C ARG A 31 -7.69 -7.36 -3.10
N ARG A 32 -6.84 -7.96 -2.27
CA ARG A 32 -5.88 -7.21 -1.44
C ARG A 32 -4.71 -6.70 -2.27
N SER A 33 -4.16 -7.50 -3.19
CA SER A 33 -3.09 -7.02 -4.09
C SER A 33 -3.57 -5.81 -4.87
N PHE A 34 -4.78 -5.86 -5.45
CA PHE A 34 -5.38 -4.72 -6.12
C PHE A 34 -5.51 -3.46 -5.22
N LEU A 35 -5.93 -3.64 -3.97
CA LEU A 35 -6.06 -2.50 -3.04
C LEU A 35 -4.70 -1.92 -2.64
N ILE A 36 -3.67 -2.76 -2.46
CA ILE A 36 -2.30 -2.31 -2.21
C ILE A 36 -1.79 -1.51 -3.41
N GLU A 37 -1.90 -2.06 -4.62
CA GLU A 37 -1.48 -1.43 -5.86
C GLU A 37 -2.14 -0.06 -6.06
N ARG A 38 -3.47 0.00 -5.93
CA ARG A 38 -4.22 1.27 -6.00
C ARG A 38 -3.72 2.30 -4.97
N LYS A 39 -3.42 1.87 -3.74
CA LYS A 39 -2.90 2.76 -2.69
C LYS A 39 -1.50 3.26 -3.01
N VAL A 40 -0.62 2.40 -3.51
CA VAL A 40 0.71 2.78 -3.97
C VAL A 40 0.61 3.83 -5.08
N PHE A 41 -0.23 3.62 -6.09
CA PHE A 41 -0.39 4.57 -7.19
C PHE A 41 -0.84 5.96 -6.71
N LEU A 42 -1.86 6.00 -5.86
CA LEU A 42 -2.36 7.26 -5.31
C LEU A 42 -1.31 7.94 -4.42
N ALA A 43 -0.57 7.18 -3.62
CA ALA A 43 0.52 7.71 -2.81
C ALA A 43 1.63 8.31 -3.69
N ALA A 44 2.02 7.62 -4.76
CA ALA A 44 3.02 8.13 -5.69
C ALA A 44 2.58 9.39 -6.42
N TYR A 45 1.32 9.45 -6.86
CA TYR A 45 0.75 10.67 -7.42
C TYR A 45 0.80 11.84 -6.43
N ALA A 46 0.40 11.60 -5.18
CA ALA A 46 0.45 12.61 -4.12
C ALA A 46 1.89 13.07 -3.84
N MET A 47 2.85 12.14 -3.77
CA MET A 47 4.27 12.47 -3.63
C MET A 47 4.76 13.34 -4.79
N ARG A 48 4.46 12.98 -6.05
CA ARG A 48 4.80 13.81 -7.22
C ARG A 48 4.24 15.22 -7.11
N LYS A 49 2.98 15.38 -6.68
CA LYS A 49 2.37 16.70 -6.52
C LYS A 49 2.95 17.53 -5.38
N LEU A 50 3.40 16.88 -4.31
CA LEU A 50 4.13 17.54 -3.23
C LEU A 50 5.54 17.95 -3.68
N ASP A 51 6.20 17.13 -4.50
CA ASP A 51 7.49 17.43 -5.13
C ASP A 51 7.39 18.63 -6.08
N ASP A 52 6.38 18.65 -6.94
CA ASP A 52 6.11 19.78 -7.86
C ASP A 52 5.94 21.12 -7.09
N GLY A 53 5.44 21.06 -5.86
CA GLY A 53 5.28 22.23 -4.98
C GLY A 53 6.46 22.52 -4.06
N ILE A 54 7.57 21.77 -4.16
CA ILE A 54 8.75 21.86 -3.27
C ILE A 54 8.32 21.75 -1.79
N LYS A 55 7.34 20.88 -1.50
CA LYS A 55 6.77 20.68 -0.16
C LYS A 55 7.25 19.41 0.52
N LEU A 56 8.08 18.63 -0.16
CA LEU A 56 8.79 17.49 0.42
C LEU A 56 10.09 17.99 1.06
N SER A 57 10.46 17.41 2.19
CA SER A 57 11.73 17.72 2.83
C SER A 57 12.88 17.10 2.05
N ASP A 58 14.07 17.71 2.15
CA ASP A 58 15.31 17.21 1.55
C ASP A 58 15.72 15.82 2.06
N LEU A 59 15.06 15.30 3.09
CA LEU A 59 15.25 13.91 3.55
C LEU A 59 15.01 12.87 2.44
N LEU A 60 14.26 13.19 1.39
CA LEU A 60 14.13 12.30 0.23
C LEU A 60 15.36 12.27 -0.68
N THR A 61 16.33 13.16 -0.48
CA THR A 61 17.65 13.13 -1.14
C THR A 61 18.67 12.28 -0.39
N ALA A 62 18.31 11.77 0.80
CA ALA A 62 19.19 10.88 1.55
C ALA A 62 19.46 9.58 0.78
N ASP A 63 20.66 9.04 0.96
CA ASP A 63 21.05 7.75 0.40
C ASP A 63 20.08 6.66 0.88
N MET A 64 19.34 6.10 -0.08
CA MET A 64 18.45 4.98 0.17
C MET A 64 19.14 3.67 -0.19
N GLN A 65 19.07 2.70 0.71
CA GLN A 65 19.43 1.31 0.42
C GLN A 65 18.25 0.67 -0.31
N VAL A 66 18.51 0.15 -1.50
CA VAL A 66 17.53 -0.58 -2.28
C VAL A 66 18.01 -2.00 -2.48
N LEU A 67 17.10 -2.96 -2.36
CA LEU A 67 17.37 -4.33 -2.81
C LEU A 67 17.30 -4.33 -4.33
N ARG A 68 18.35 -4.81 -4.96
CA ARG A 68 18.43 -4.98 -6.40
C ARG A 68 18.56 -6.46 -6.70
N PHE A 69 17.69 -6.94 -7.57
CA PHE A 69 17.77 -8.30 -8.12
C PHE A 69 18.66 -8.25 -9.37
N PRO A 70 19.82 -8.93 -9.38
CA PRO A 70 20.66 -8.96 -10.55
C PRO A 70 19.95 -9.71 -11.69
N PRO A 71 20.18 -9.32 -12.95
CA PRO A 71 19.64 -10.08 -14.08
C PRO A 71 20.30 -11.46 -14.11
N ALA A 72 19.49 -12.52 -14.08
CA ALA A 72 19.95 -13.89 -14.28
C ALA A 72 20.31 -14.13 -15.75
N GLN A 73 19.56 -13.49 -16.66
CA GLN A 73 19.78 -13.57 -18.10
C GLN A 73 19.75 -12.17 -18.75
N GLY A 74 20.56 -11.98 -19.79
CA GLY A 74 20.47 -10.78 -20.62
C GLY A 74 19.22 -10.78 -21.51
N GLY A 75 18.82 -9.60 -22.01
CA GLY A 75 17.74 -9.51 -23.00
C GLY A 75 16.33 -9.31 -22.43
N PHE A 76 16.21 -8.73 -21.23
CA PHE A 76 14.91 -8.24 -20.76
C PHE A 76 14.39 -7.11 -21.68
N THR A 77 13.18 -7.29 -22.18
CA THR A 77 12.44 -6.37 -23.07
C THR A 77 10.99 -6.27 -22.62
N LEU A 78 10.24 -5.30 -23.13
CA LEU A 78 8.81 -5.20 -22.82
C LEU A 78 7.99 -6.41 -23.33
N ARG A 79 8.48 -7.13 -24.35
CA ARG A 79 7.78 -8.29 -24.92
C ARG A 79 7.87 -9.55 -24.05
N ASN A 80 8.97 -9.75 -23.34
CA ASN A 80 9.18 -10.86 -22.41
C ASN A 80 8.95 -10.47 -20.95
N ASN A 81 8.14 -9.44 -20.67
CA ASN A 81 7.82 -9.04 -19.31
C ASN A 81 7.11 -10.13 -18.49
N HIS A 82 6.46 -11.08 -19.16
CA HIS A 82 5.85 -12.24 -18.52
C HIS A 82 6.89 -13.24 -17.96
N SER A 83 8.11 -13.25 -18.51
CA SER A 83 9.25 -14.06 -18.03
C SER A 83 10.14 -13.27 -17.06
N PHE A 84 9.56 -12.33 -16.30
CA PHE A 84 10.30 -11.52 -15.35
C PHE A 84 11.08 -12.39 -14.35
N ASP A 85 10.43 -13.42 -13.82
CA ASP A 85 11.01 -14.32 -12.81
C ASP A 85 12.19 -15.16 -13.38
N GLU A 86 12.23 -15.37 -14.70
CA GLU A 86 13.34 -16.06 -15.37
C GLU A 86 14.51 -15.11 -15.68
N CYS A 87 14.20 -13.83 -15.91
CA CYS A 87 15.20 -12.83 -16.29
C CYS A 87 15.99 -12.29 -15.10
N PHE A 88 15.47 -12.42 -13.87
CA PHE A 88 16.07 -11.86 -12.65
C PHE A 88 16.23 -12.93 -11.56
N ASP A 89 17.36 -12.89 -10.86
CA ASP A 89 17.58 -13.76 -9.70
C ASP A 89 16.86 -13.17 -8.48
N LEU A 90 15.63 -13.66 -8.22
CA LEU A 90 14.79 -13.23 -7.10
C LEU A 90 15.24 -13.80 -5.75
N GLU A 91 16.04 -14.87 -5.76
CA GLU A 91 16.48 -15.57 -4.56
C GLU A 91 17.71 -14.89 -3.92
N ASN A 92 18.54 -14.20 -4.72
CA ASN A 92 19.75 -13.53 -4.26
C ASN A 92 19.70 -12.00 -4.42
N PRO A 93 18.92 -11.27 -3.59
CA PRO A 93 18.89 -9.81 -3.64
C PRO A 93 20.23 -9.21 -3.19
N VAL A 94 20.76 -8.26 -3.97
CA VAL A 94 21.95 -7.50 -3.63
C VAL A 94 21.54 -6.14 -3.07
N LEU A 95 21.98 -5.83 -1.85
CA LEU A 95 21.74 -4.52 -1.25
C LEU A 95 22.64 -3.47 -1.93
N SER A 96 22.03 -2.58 -2.70
CA SER A 96 22.73 -1.53 -3.42
C SER A 96 22.47 -0.18 -2.74
N ARG A 97 23.54 0.55 -2.40
CA ARG A 97 23.43 1.98 -2.11
C ARG A 97 23.34 2.74 -3.42
N SER A 98 22.26 3.49 -3.61
CA SER A 98 22.18 4.36 -4.78
C SER A 98 22.78 5.72 -4.46
N SER A 99 24.11 5.84 -4.56
CA SER A 99 24.88 7.06 -4.24
C SER A 99 24.76 8.19 -5.28
N ARG A 100 24.10 7.93 -6.41
CA ARG A 100 23.75 8.96 -7.40
C ARG A 100 22.34 8.73 -7.87
N CYS A 101 21.45 9.55 -7.33
CA CYS A 101 20.05 9.56 -7.70
C CYS A 101 19.83 10.60 -8.79
N PRO A 102 19.50 10.24 -10.05
CA PRO A 102 18.87 11.22 -10.95
C PRO A 102 17.61 11.74 -10.25
N PRO A 103 17.23 13.01 -10.46
CA PRO A 103 16.20 13.70 -9.69
C PRO A 103 14.94 12.84 -9.50
N LEU A 104 14.32 12.92 -8.31
CA LEU A 104 13.12 12.17 -7.88
C LEU A 104 12.06 12.00 -8.98
N ARG A 105 11.93 13.00 -9.86
CA ARG A 105 11.07 13.00 -11.05
C ARG A 105 11.28 11.81 -11.99
N CYS A 106 12.51 11.37 -12.22
CA CYS A 106 12.80 10.19 -13.05
C CYS A 106 12.57 8.88 -12.28
N ARG A 107 12.75 8.88 -10.96
CA ARG A 107 12.71 7.66 -10.13
C ARG A 107 11.31 7.34 -9.61
N LEU A 108 10.46 8.31 -9.31
CA LEU A 108 9.06 8.04 -8.94
C LEU A 108 8.30 7.41 -10.11
N GLY A 109 8.53 7.89 -11.33
CA GLY A 109 7.98 7.25 -12.53
C GLY A 109 8.43 5.80 -12.66
N LYS A 110 9.75 5.56 -12.58
CA LYS A 110 10.32 4.21 -12.74
C LYS A 110 10.00 3.28 -11.56
N ALA A 111 10.08 3.74 -10.32
CA ALA A 111 9.83 2.94 -9.13
C ALA A 111 8.36 2.57 -8.98
N VAL A 112 7.43 3.46 -9.37
CA VAL A 112 6.01 3.08 -9.46
C VAL A 112 5.81 2.02 -10.53
N TYR A 113 6.42 2.20 -11.70
CA TYR A 113 6.32 1.23 -12.79
C TYR A 113 6.91 -0.14 -12.42
N ASP A 114 8.11 -0.14 -11.81
CA ASP A 114 8.81 -1.33 -11.34
C ASP A 114 8.04 -2.02 -10.21
N LEU A 115 7.50 -1.27 -9.23
CA LEU A 115 6.72 -1.84 -8.12
C LEU A 115 5.39 -2.43 -8.62
N VAL A 116 4.75 -1.79 -9.59
CA VAL A 116 3.52 -2.30 -10.22
C VAL A 116 3.81 -3.55 -11.03
N ALA A 117 4.90 -3.55 -11.80
CA ALA A 117 5.33 -4.73 -12.55
C ALA A 117 5.63 -5.91 -11.60
N THR A 118 6.34 -5.65 -10.49
CA THR A 118 6.66 -6.66 -9.47
C THR A 118 5.42 -7.16 -8.72
N LEU A 119 4.47 -6.28 -8.41
CA LEU A 119 3.21 -6.69 -7.76
C LEU A 119 2.30 -7.49 -8.71
N SER A 120 2.38 -7.22 -10.01
CA SER A 120 1.63 -7.95 -11.05
C SER A 120 2.18 -9.36 -11.27
N SER A 121 3.50 -9.56 -11.16
CA SER A 121 4.11 -10.89 -11.29
C SER A 121 3.90 -11.77 -10.06
N VAL A 122 3.90 -11.20 -8.85
CA VAL A 122 3.64 -11.97 -7.60
C VAL A 122 2.21 -12.54 -7.54
N THR A 123 1.25 -11.94 -8.26
CA THR A 123 -0.12 -12.47 -8.33
C THR A 123 -0.28 -13.65 -9.28
N THR A 124 0.66 -13.90 -10.18
CA THR A 124 0.69 -15.10 -11.02
C THR A 124 1.52 -16.18 -10.35
N ASN A 125 1.16 -16.59 -9.12
CA ASN A 125 1.52 -17.94 -8.71
C ASN A 125 0.75 -18.89 -9.65
N PRO A 126 1.42 -19.73 -10.46
CA PRO A 126 0.72 -20.78 -11.19
C PRO A 126 0.07 -21.66 -10.14
N LEU A 127 -1.26 -21.58 -10.05
CA LEU A 127 -2.07 -22.53 -9.31
C LEU A 127 -1.58 -23.93 -9.71
N ASP A 128 -1.09 -24.65 -8.71
CA ASP A 128 -0.65 -26.04 -8.82
C ASP A 128 -1.66 -26.83 -9.69
N PRO A 129 -1.25 -27.30 -10.89
CA PRO A 129 -2.16 -28.00 -11.81
C PRO A 129 -2.72 -29.28 -11.19
N HIS A 130 -2.14 -29.79 -10.10
CA HIS A 130 -2.64 -30.95 -9.37
C HIS A 130 -3.86 -30.69 -8.48
N GLN A 131 -4.30 -29.44 -8.26
CA GLN A 131 -5.55 -29.17 -7.54
C GLN A 131 -6.82 -29.24 -8.42
N ARG A 132 -6.72 -29.43 -9.74
CA ARG A 132 -7.89 -29.51 -10.62
C ARG A 132 -8.59 -30.88 -10.66
N SER A 133 -8.04 -31.93 -10.06
CA SER A 133 -8.58 -33.30 -10.22
C SER A 133 -9.57 -33.77 -9.14
N ARG A 134 -10.16 -32.88 -8.32
CA ARG A 134 -11.04 -33.31 -7.21
C ARG A 134 -12.38 -32.57 -7.09
N VAL A 135 -13.01 -32.24 -8.23
CA VAL A 135 -14.42 -31.82 -8.26
C VAL A 135 -15.13 -32.44 -9.48
N GLU A 136 -15.10 -33.75 -9.60
CA GLU A 136 -16.12 -34.49 -10.37
C GLU A 136 -16.84 -35.41 -9.39
N GLY A 137 -18.15 -35.20 -9.25
CA GLY A 137 -19.02 -35.99 -8.37
C GLY A 137 -19.72 -35.16 -7.30
N ARG A 138 -20.54 -34.18 -7.71
CA ARG A 138 -21.64 -33.72 -6.86
C ARG A 138 -22.96 -34.02 -7.58
N PRO A 139 -23.82 -34.91 -7.03
CA PRO A 139 -25.08 -35.26 -7.65
C PRO A 139 -26.02 -34.05 -7.69
N GLU A 140 -26.75 -33.96 -8.79
CA GLU A 140 -27.79 -32.99 -9.04
C GLU A 140 -28.87 -33.06 -7.94
N GLY A 141 -29.01 -31.95 -7.23
CA GLY A 141 -29.99 -31.76 -6.17
C GLY A 141 -30.12 -30.28 -5.91
N GLY A 142 -30.63 -29.55 -6.90
CA GLY A 142 -30.85 -28.11 -6.81
C GLY A 142 -31.91 -27.80 -5.75
N PRO A 143 -31.66 -26.87 -4.82
CA PRO A 143 -32.75 -26.27 -4.07
C PRO A 143 -33.48 -25.31 -5.02
N GLN A 144 -34.75 -25.61 -5.26
CA GLN A 144 -35.72 -24.69 -5.82
C GLN A 144 -35.81 -23.46 -4.90
N VAL A 145 -35.28 -22.34 -5.36
CA VAL A 145 -35.42 -21.06 -4.66
C VAL A 145 -36.60 -20.35 -5.30
N ASP A 146 -37.74 -20.44 -4.63
CA ASP A 146 -38.93 -19.66 -4.99
C ASP A 146 -38.62 -18.17 -4.83
N ILE A 147 -38.63 -17.46 -5.97
CA ILE A 147 -38.53 -16.01 -6.03
C ILE A 147 -39.89 -15.47 -5.57
N LEU A 148 -40.00 -15.17 -4.28
CA LEU A 148 -41.11 -14.37 -3.77
C LEU A 148 -40.83 -12.89 -4.08
N ASP A 149 -41.54 -12.38 -5.08
CA ASP A 149 -41.86 -10.97 -5.22
C ASP A 149 -42.54 -10.50 -3.92
N GLY A 150 -41.88 -9.59 -3.20
CA GLY A 150 -42.26 -9.17 -1.87
C GLY A 150 -41.99 -7.69 -1.65
N ALA A 151 -43.03 -6.91 -1.88
CA ALA A 151 -43.15 -5.48 -1.71
C ALA A 151 -42.59 -4.91 -0.38
N GLY A 152 -42.23 -3.62 -0.42
CA GLY A 152 -42.38 -2.74 0.74
C GLY A 152 -41.09 -2.14 1.29
N LEU A 153 -40.55 -1.14 0.60
CA LEU A 153 -39.66 -0.16 1.22
C LEU A 153 -40.45 0.64 2.28
N ARG A 154 -40.34 0.26 3.55
CA ARG A 154 -40.66 1.13 4.69
C ARG A 154 -39.37 1.78 5.20
N PRO A 155 -39.28 3.12 5.24
CA PRO A 155 -38.15 3.79 5.89
C PRO A 155 -38.36 3.72 7.42
N HIS A 156 -37.62 2.83 8.09
CA HIS A 156 -37.46 2.92 9.54
C HIS A 156 -36.54 4.10 9.85
N ALA A 157 -37.14 5.20 10.30
CA ALA A 157 -36.46 6.27 10.99
C ALA A 157 -35.82 5.73 12.27
N LEU A 158 -34.51 5.45 12.21
CA LEU A 158 -33.70 5.19 13.40
C LEU A 158 -33.41 6.53 14.06
N GLY A 159 -34.17 6.83 15.11
CA GLY A 159 -33.86 7.88 16.07
C GLY A 159 -32.51 7.60 16.73
N LEU A 160 -31.53 8.45 16.44
CA LEU A 160 -30.26 8.49 17.15
C LEU A 160 -30.49 9.15 18.52
N PRO A 161 -30.13 8.51 19.64
CA PRO A 161 -30.16 9.18 20.94
C PRO A 161 -29.05 10.23 21.00
N ALA A 162 -29.40 11.40 21.52
CA ALA A 162 -28.51 12.53 21.72
C ALA A 162 -27.27 12.11 22.53
N ARG A 163 -26.10 12.17 21.89
CA ARG A 163 -24.80 12.05 22.57
C ARG A 163 -24.57 13.30 23.41
N THR A 164 -24.66 13.16 24.72
CA THR A 164 -24.10 14.12 25.68
C THR A 164 -22.58 14.14 25.56
N PRO A 165 -21.93 15.32 25.48
CA PRO A 165 -20.47 15.41 25.45
C PRO A 165 -19.87 15.08 26.83
N PRO A 166 -18.73 14.38 26.88
CA PRO A 166 -18.02 14.15 28.13
C PRO A 166 -17.40 15.45 28.65
N ARG A 167 -17.68 15.74 29.92
CA ARG A 167 -17.17 16.86 30.70
C ARG A 167 -15.65 16.72 30.82
N THR A 168 -14.90 17.62 30.17
CA THR A 168 -13.44 17.65 30.24
C THR A 168 -13.02 18.24 31.59
N THR A 169 -12.56 17.38 32.50
CA THR A 169 -11.90 17.82 33.73
C THR A 169 -10.50 18.29 33.36
N VAL A 170 -10.25 19.59 33.47
CA VAL A 170 -8.93 20.20 33.30
C VAL A 170 -8.10 19.80 34.52
N ALA A 171 -7.18 18.85 34.33
CA ALA A 171 -6.15 18.55 35.30
C ALA A 171 -5.03 19.58 35.12
N ASP A 172 -4.89 20.41 36.14
CA ASP A 172 -3.82 21.37 36.35
C ASP A 172 -2.48 20.61 36.47
N VAL A 173 -1.60 20.74 35.47
CA VAL A 173 -0.26 20.15 35.49
C VAL A 173 0.71 21.23 35.95
N GLY A 174 1.12 21.10 37.21
CA GLY A 174 2.08 21.97 37.87
C GLY A 174 3.40 22.11 37.12
N ALA A 175 3.90 23.34 37.14
CA ALA A 175 5.19 23.75 36.64
C ALA A 175 6.33 23.00 37.36
N VAL A 176 7.13 22.25 36.60
CA VAL A 176 8.41 21.71 37.07
C VAL A 176 9.50 22.72 36.73
N ARG A 177 10.11 23.25 37.79
CA ARG A 177 11.25 24.17 37.82
C ARG A 177 12.48 23.46 37.24
N ALA A 178 13.13 24.07 36.26
CA ALA A 178 14.44 23.64 35.76
C ALA A 178 15.53 24.22 36.67
N ASP A 179 16.16 23.39 37.49
CA ASP A 179 17.41 23.74 38.15
C ASP A 179 18.57 23.50 37.16
N SER A 180 19.20 24.62 36.81
CA SER A 180 20.43 24.68 36.04
C SER A 180 21.60 24.46 36.98
N ALA A 181 22.26 23.31 36.89
CA ALA A 181 23.56 23.09 37.51
C ALA A 181 24.65 23.13 36.43
N LEU A 182 25.24 24.32 36.28
CA LEU A 182 26.49 24.55 35.58
C LEU A 182 27.61 24.17 36.57
N MET A 183 28.41 23.14 36.26
CA MET A 183 29.69 22.93 36.94
C MET A 183 30.83 23.05 35.93
N ILE A 184 31.79 23.85 36.36
CA ILE A 184 33.08 24.20 35.78
C ILE A 184 34.00 22.97 35.75
#